data_AF-A0A662TE83-F1
#
_entry.id   AF-A0A662TE83-F1
#
_cell.length_a   1.000
_cell.length_b   1.000
_cell.length_c   1.000
_cell.angle_alpha   90.00
_cell.angle_beta   90.00
_cell.angle_gamma   90.00
#
_symmetry.space_group_name_H-M   'P 1'
#
loop_
_entity.id
_entity.type
_entity.pdbx_description
1 polymer ?
#
loop_
_entity_poly.entity_id
_entity_poly.type
_entity_poly.pdbx_seq_one_letter_code
_entity_poly.pdbx_strand_id
1 'polypeptide(L)'
;MKKLIPPLIVVVVIAGLLYGEDSNPPLPKLRRDIEISEVILEEVVLGTHTLEGFLSKVEGFYFPEKGLIFVVNVPLLLGTPAETLEARVKDFFCHYLIAFPYLDGNERIRVALRYEHPSFEGLLKEEEGPQVVVFSIEKADLDKYKSGKLTERALRDKIKVTEIRDLPRDVRVMGAILKETIDSPESMILYLPDDGAYFLYYGRGIRHILESLRSLRGRIELKVKKEVEHRIKAKERELIETLALYSGTLVSLKEHDYVNIGISMTREGPTFILQAKKGDLVKLGKKELTPEEFSKQIRRLHY
;
A
#
# COMPACT_ATOMS: atom_id res chain seq x y z
N MET A 1 -5.31 -43.50 23.87
CA MET A 1 -5.36 -42.73 22.60
C MET A 1 -5.84 -41.33 22.91
N LYS A 2 -4.91 -40.36 23.03
CA LYS A 2 -5.23 -38.95 23.28
C LYS A 2 -5.37 -38.25 21.92
N LYS A 3 -6.57 -37.76 21.62
CA LYS A 3 -6.82 -36.91 20.44
C LYS A 3 -6.19 -35.55 20.71
N LEU A 4 -5.25 -35.12 19.85
CA LEU A 4 -4.78 -33.73 19.81
C LEU A 4 -5.92 -32.85 19.28
N ILE A 5 -6.29 -31.86 20.08
CA ILE A 5 -7.10 -30.71 19.66
C ILE A 5 -6.09 -29.70 19.10
N PRO A 6 -6.25 -29.17 17.87
CA PRO A 6 -5.37 -28.11 17.38
C PRO A 6 -5.62 -26.84 18.20
N PRO A 7 -4.58 -26.03 18.50
CA PRO A 7 -4.76 -24.82 19.28
C PRO A 7 -5.68 -23.86 18.52
N LEU A 8 -6.82 -23.59 19.16
CA LEU A 8 -7.78 -22.55 18.89
C LEU A 8 -7.03 -21.20 18.77
N ILE A 9 -6.84 -20.69 17.54
CA ILE A 9 -6.74 -19.24 17.32
C ILE A 9 -8.17 -18.71 17.44
N VAL A 10 -8.67 -18.65 18.67
CA VAL A 10 -9.83 -17.82 19.01
C VAL A 10 -9.24 -16.51 19.50
N VAL A 11 -8.90 -15.67 18.53
CA VAL A 11 -8.82 -14.23 18.77
C VAL A 11 -10.27 -13.80 19.01
N VAL A 12 -10.58 -13.56 20.29
CA VAL A 12 -11.82 -12.95 20.73
C VAL A 12 -11.89 -11.55 20.11
N VAL A 13 -12.49 -11.43 18.93
CA VAL A 13 -12.90 -10.16 18.33
C VAL A 13 -14.16 -9.69 19.06
N ILE A 14 -13.97 -9.18 20.27
CA ILE A 14 -14.96 -8.40 21.00
C ILE A 14 -14.40 -6.98 21.13
N ALA A 15 -14.54 -6.20 20.05
CA ALA A 15 -14.49 -4.74 20.06
C ALA A 15 -14.94 -4.22 18.70
N GLY A 16 -16.25 -4.07 18.51
CA GLY A 16 -16.79 -3.50 17.27
C GLY A 16 -18.30 -3.54 17.15
N LEU A 17 -19.03 -3.57 18.26
CA LEU A 17 -20.45 -3.29 18.29
C LEU A 17 -20.64 -1.89 18.88
N LEU A 18 -21.41 -1.08 18.13
CA LEU A 18 -21.97 0.22 18.52
C LEU A 18 -21.00 1.41 18.41
N TYR A 19 -21.08 2.13 17.29
CA TYR A 19 -21.60 3.50 17.21
C TYR A 19 -21.22 4.08 15.84
N GLY A 20 -22.23 4.47 15.06
CA GLY A 20 -22.07 5.31 13.89
C GLY A 20 -22.05 6.77 14.30
N GLU A 21 -21.17 7.54 13.65
CA GLU A 21 -21.38 8.95 13.27
C GLU A 21 -20.21 9.35 12.36
N ASP A 22 -20.59 9.85 11.18
CA ASP A 22 -19.85 10.67 10.21
C ASP A 22 -18.46 10.26 9.71
N SER A 23 -18.48 9.64 8.52
CA SER A 23 -17.64 9.96 7.35
C SER A 23 -16.26 10.59 7.60
N ASN A 24 -15.39 9.84 8.27
CA ASN A 24 -13.95 9.71 8.05
C ASN A 24 -13.46 8.71 9.09
N PRO A 25 -12.71 7.65 8.74
CA PRO A 25 -12.18 6.75 9.75
C PRO A 25 -11.42 7.55 10.80
N PRO A 26 -11.60 7.31 12.11
CA PRO A 26 -10.61 7.73 13.07
C PRO A 26 -9.30 7.02 12.67
N LEU A 27 -8.36 7.79 12.11
CA LEU A 27 -7.09 7.32 11.54
C LEU A 27 -6.39 6.24 12.40
N PRO A 28 -6.41 6.31 13.75
CA PRO A 28 -5.82 5.26 14.59
C PRO A 28 -6.49 3.88 14.48
N LYS A 29 -7.82 3.81 14.27
CA LYS A 29 -8.53 2.53 14.15
C LYS A 29 -8.28 1.88 12.78
N LEU A 30 -8.37 2.67 11.71
CA LEU A 30 -8.07 2.19 10.35
C LEU A 30 -6.62 1.69 10.27
N ARG A 31 -5.68 2.43 10.87
CA ARG A 31 -4.28 2.01 10.96
C ARG A 31 -4.14 0.64 11.62
N ARG A 32 -4.77 0.45 12.78
CA ARG A 32 -4.74 -0.81 13.50
C ARG A 32 -5.30 -1.97 12.67
N ASP A 33 -6.40 -1.74 11.95
CA ASP A 33 -7.01 -2.76 11.09
C ASP A 33 -6.09 -3.12 9.90
N ILE A 34 -5.37 -2.14 9.35
CA ILE A 34 -4.34 -2.35 8.33
C ILE A 34 -3.20 -3.21 8.90
N GLU A 35 -2.64 -2.82 10.05
CA GLU A 35 -1.53 -3.55 10.71
C GLU A 35 -1.91 -5.00 11.03
N ILE A 36 -3.13 -5.23 11.53
CA ILE A 36 -3.64 -6.59 11.78
C ILE A 36 -3.74 -7.37 10.46
N SER A 37 -4.25 -6.72 9.40
CA SER A 37 -4.42 -7.35 8.10
C SER A 37 -3.08 -7.67 7.43
N GLU A 38 -2.05 -6.83 7.61
CA GLU A 38 -0.69 -7.10 7.14
C GLU A 38 -0.14 -8.38 7.76
N VAL A 39 -0.26 -8.53 9.08
CA VAL A 39 0.20 -9.74 9.81
C VAL A 39 -0.53 -10.98 9.33
N ILE A 40 -1.86 -10.91 9.20
CA ILE A 40 -2.64 -12.06 8.75
C ILE A 40 -2.32 -12.39 7.29
N LEU A 41 -2.20 -11.40 6.43
CA LEU A 41 -1.86 -11.61 5.02
C LEU A 41 -0.47 -12.23 4.87
N GLU A 42 0.50 -11.78 5.66
CA GLU A 42 1.83 -12.37 5.73
C GLU A 42 1.75 -13.85 6.12
N GLU A 43 1.02 -14.18 7.18
CA GLU A 43 0.86 -15.56 7.65
C GLU A 43 0.12 -16.45 6.64
N VAL A 44 -1.00 -15.98 6.08
CA VAL A 44 -1.85 -16.76 5.17
C VAL A 44 -1.18 -16.97 3.82
N VAL A 45 -0.54 -15.93 3.26
CA VAL A 45 0.04 -15.99 1.91
C VAL A 45 1.44 -16.58 1.92
N LEU A 46 2.31 -16.15 2.85
CA LEU A 46 3.71 -16.52 2.87
C LEU A 46 4.01 -17.72 3.80
N GLY A 47 3.12 -17.99 4.77
CA GLY A 47 3.27 -19.11 5.71
C GLY A 47 4.19 -18.81 6.90
N THR A 48 4.14 -19.66 7.93
CA THR A 48 4.85 -19.51 9.21
C THR A 48 6.35 -19.86 9.19
N HIS A 49 6.90 -20.22 8.03
CA HIS A 49 8.27 -20.76 7.90
C HIS A 49 9.14 -19.98 6.91
N THR A 50 9.12 -18.65 6.99
CA THR A 50 10.20 -17.89 6.38
C THR A 50 11.29 -17.64 7.42
N LEU A 51 12.41 -18.35 7.27
CA LEU A 51 13.68 -18.12 7.97
C LEU A 51 14.03 -16.62 8.01
N GLU A 52 14.58 -16.20 9.16
CA GLU A 52 14.95 -14.85 9.54
C GLU A 52 15.59 -14.01 8.42
N GLY A 53 15.12 -12.76 8.25
CA GLY A 53 15.70 -11.86 7.27
C GLY A 53 15.01 -10.49 7.08
N PHE A 54 14.83 -9.75 8.17
CA PHE A 54 14.92 -8.27 8.23
C PHE A 54 14.05 -7.29 7.42
N LEU A 55 13.10 -7.69 6.57
CA LEU A 55 12.19 -6.72 5.92
C LEU A 55 10.73 -7.16 5.99
N SER A 56 9.85 -6.18 6.20
CA SER A 56 8.41 -6.36 6.13
C SER A 56 8.03 -6.89 4.75
N LYS A 57 7.45 -8.09 4.69
CA LYS A 57 7.03 -8.66 3.40
C LYS A 57 5.65 -8.19 2.98
N VAL A 58 4.91 -7.56 3.89
CA VAL A 58 3.59 -7.00 3.62
C VAL A 58 3.50 -5.57 4.10
N GLU A 59 3.01 -4.67 3.25
CA GLU A 59 2.82 -3.26 3.59
C GLU A 59 1.51 -2.73 2.99
N GLY A 60 0.72 -2.05 3.80
CA GLY A 60 -0.61 -1.54 3.50
C GLY A 60 -0.64 -0.02 3.31
N PHE A 61 -1.32 0.42 2.26
CA PHE A 61 -1.55 1.83 1.94
C PHE A 61 -3.04 2.08 1.77
N TYR A 62 -3.59 3.07 2.45
CA TYR A 62 -4.96 3.53 2.22
C TYR A 62 -4.97 4.83 1.44
N PHE A 63 -5.53 4.78 0.23
CA PHE A 63 -5.73 5.95 -0.62
C PHE A 63 -7.22 6.32 -0.57
N PRO A 64 -7.58 7.50 -0.04
CA PRO A 64 -8.98 7.93 0.02
C PRO A 64 -9.65 7.83 -1.36
N GLU A 65 -10.91 7.39 -1.37
CA GLU A 65 -11.74 7.20 -2.58
C GLU A 65 -11.26 6.06 -3.50
N LYS A 66 -10.07 5.50 -3.26
CA LYS A 66 -9.51 4.38 -4.02
C LYS A 66 -9.48 3.10 -3.19
N GLY A 67 -9.43 3.23 -1.87
CA GLY A 67 -9.40 2.15 -0.89
C GLY A 67 -7.99 1.67 -0.53
N LEU A 68 -7.87 0.39 -0.19
CA LEU A 68 -6.66 -0.22 0.37
C LEU A 68 -5.83 -0.94 -0.68
N ILE A 69 -4.51 -0.85 -0.53
CA ILE A 69 -3.54 -1.63 -1.29
C ILE A 69 -2.55 -2.24 -0.31
N PHE A 70 -2.53 -3.57 -0.25
CA PHE A 70 -1.49 -4.35 0.39
C PHE A 70 -0.48 -4.78 -0.68
N VAL A 71 0.79 -4.50 -0.44
CA VAL A 71 1.90 -5.03 -1.24
C VAL A 71 2.48 -6.22 -0.51
N VAL A 72 2.60 -7.36 -1.20
CA VAL A 72 3.23 -8.57 -0.67
C VAL A 72 4.47 -8.86 -1.51
N ASN A 73 5.66 -8.74 -0.92
CA ASN A 73 6.91 -9.15 -1.53
C ASN A 73 7.06 -10.66 -1.39
N VAL A 74 6.93 -11.37 -2.52
CA VAL A 74 7.00 -12.84 -2.59
C VAL A 74 8.44 -13.24 -2.96
N PRO A 75 9.20 -13.85 -2.03
CA PRO A 75 10.52 -14.37 -2.36
C PRO A 75 10.38 -15.64 -3.22
N LEU A 76 10.98 -15.63 -4.42
CA LEU A 76 10.91 -16.76 -5.37
C LEU A 76 11.51 -18.06 -4.82
N LEU A 77 12.37 -17.99 -3.80
CA LEU A 77 12.94 -19.15 -3.11
C LEU A 77 11.90 -20.02 -2.38
N LEU A 78 10.65 -19.57 -2.25
CA LEU A 78 9.59 -20.33 -1.58
C LEU A 78 9.14 -21.59 -2.34
N GLY A 79 9.52 -21.77 -3.61
CA GLY A 79 9.11 -22.92 -4.42
C GLY A 79 7.59 -23.13 -4.48
N THR A 80 6.82 -22.11 -4.10
CA THR A 80 5.37 -22.18 -3.95
C THR A 80 4.74 -21.85 -5.31
N PRO A 81 3.95 -22.75 -5.91
CA PRO A 81 3.31 -22.49 -7.20
C PRO A 81 2.44 -21.22 -7.16
N ALA A 82 2.40 -20.48 -8.27
CA ALA A 82 1.60 -19.27 -8.39
C ALA A 82 0.11 -19.51 -8.09
N GLU A 83 -0.44 -20.65 -8.54
CA GLU A 83 -1.81 -21.08 -8.26
C GLU A 83 -2.10 -21.20 -6.76
N THR A 84 -1.12 -21.65 -5.97
CA THR A 84 -1.23 -21.76 -4.52
C THR A 84 -1.25 -20.39 -3.86
N LEU A 85 -0.46 -19.43 -4.36
CA LEU A 85 -0.46 -18.05 -3.84
C LEU A 85 -1.79 -17.36 -4.17
N GLU A 86 -2.30 -17.54 -5.39
CA GLU A 86 -3.62 -17.04 -5.77
C GLU A 86 -4.73 -17.58 -4.86
N ALA A 87 -4.75 -18.89 -4.60
CA ALA A 87 -5.72 -19.50 -3.70
C ALA A 87 -5.65 -18.89 -2.29
N ARG A 88 -4.44 -18.69 -1.75
CA ARG A 88 -4.22 -18.08 -0.43
C ARG A 88 -4.69 -16.63 -0.36
N VAL A 89 -4.45 -15.83 -1.41
CA VAL A 89 -4.95 -14.44 -1.45
C VAL A 89 -6.47 -14.40 -1.53
N LYS A 90 -7.09 -15.31 -2.30
CA LYS A 90 -8.55 -15.45 -2.33
C LYS A 90 -9.11 -15.86 -0.96
N ASP A 91 -8.44 -16.78 -0.27
CA ASP A 91 -8.81 -17.20 1.09
C ASP A 91 -8.67 -16.04 2.09
N PHE A 92 -7.64 -15.20 1.95
CA PHE A 92 -7.49 -13.98 2.72
C PHE A 92 -8.73 -13.07 2.60
N PHE A 93 -9.19 -12.79 1.38
CA PHE A 93 -10.41 -12.01 1.17
C PHE A 93 -11.67 -12.66 1.76
N CYS A 94 -11.79 -13.98 1.65
CA CYS A 94 -12.98 -14.71 2.08
C CYS A 94 -13.08 -14.92 3.59
N HIS A 95 -11.96 -15.05 4.30
CA HIS A 95 -11.97 -15.57 5.68
C HIS A 95 -11.30 -14.64 6.69
N TYR A 96 -10.35 -13.84 6.25
CA TYR A 96 -9.44 -13.13 7.15
C TYR A 96 -9.57 -11.62 7.07
N LEU A 97 -10.06 -11.13 5.95
CA LEU A 97 -10.33 -9.73 5.78
C LEU A 97 -11.54 -9.34 6.63
N ILE A 98 -11.25 -8.93 7.87
CA ILE A 98 -12.20 -8.28 8.76
C ILE A 98 -12.77 -7.11 7.96
N ALA A 99 -14.07 -7.13 7.66
CA ALA A 99 -14.67 -6.11 6.81
C ALA A 99 -14.35 -4.72 7.35
N PHE A 100 -13.43 -4.00 6.69
CA PHE A 100 -12.98 -2.67 7.06
C PHE A 100 -14.18 -1.73 7.16
N PRO A 101 -14.75 -1.50 8.35
CA PRO A 101 -16.09 -0.91 8.45
C PRO A 101 -16.09 0.56 8.04
N TYR A 102 -14.91 1.15 7.92
CA TYR A 102 -14.69 2.55 7.57
C TYR A 102 -14.43 2.80 6.09
N LEU A 103 -14.25 1.76 5.26
CA LEU A 103 -14.14 1.94 3.81
C LEU A 103 -15.53 2.16 3.21
N ASP A 104 -15.60 3.08 2.26
CA ASP A 104 -16.81 3.30 1.46
C ASP A 104 -17.12 2.05 0.61
N GLY A 105 -18.40 1.78 0.34
CA GLY A 105 -18.81 0.65 -0.48
C GLY A 105 -18.21 0.66 -1.90
N ASN A 106 -17.90 1.84 -2.43
CA ASN A 106 -17.29 2.03 -3.74
C ASN A 106 -15.76 1.87 -3.73
N GLU A 107 -15.13 1.85 -2.55
CA GLU A 107 -13.70 1.63 -2.43
C GLU A 107 -13.32 0.17 -2.69
N ARG A 108 -12.07 -0.04 -3.09
CA ARG A 108 -11.53 -1.37 -3.41
C ARG A 108 -10.40 -1.73 -2.48
N ILE A 109 -10.32 -3.01 -2.17
CA ILE A 109 -9.22 -3.59 -1.43
C ILE A 109 -8.40 -4.41 -2.41
N ARG A 110 -7.11 -4.13 -2.48
CA ARG A 110 -6.16 -4.74 -3.41
C ARG A 110 -5.05 -5.44 -2.66
N VAL A 111 -4.64 -6.60 -3.16
CA VAL A 111 -3.43 -7.30 -2.75
C VAL A 111 -2.55 -7.45 -3.99
N ALA A 112 -1.38 -6.82 -3.98
CA ALA A 112 -0.42 -6.84 -5.07
C ALA A 112 0.76 -7.76 -4.68
N LEU A 113 0.82 -8.94 -5.30
CA LEU A 113 1.94 -9.86 -5.17
C LEU A 113 3.08 -9.38 -6.07
N ARG A 114 4.17 -8.92 -5.48
CA ARG A 114 5.40 -8.55 -6.18
C ARG A 114 6.40 -9.69 -6.07
N TYR A 115 6.76 -10.27 -7.21
CA TYR A 115 7.74 -11.35 -7.24
C TYR A 115 9.15 -10.76 -7.23
N GLU A 116 9.91 -11.03 -6.17
CA GLU A 116 11.30 -10.60 -6.08
C GLU A 116 12.18 -11.57 -6.88
N HIS A 117 12.58 -11.17 -8.07
CA HIS A 117 13.62 -11.85 -8.83
C HIS A 117 14.97 -11.55 -8.18
N PRO A 118 15.67 -12.56 -7.61
CA PRO A 118 17.02 -12.33 -7.15
C PRO A 118 17.87 -12.00 -8.36
N SER A 119 18.44 -10.79 -8.38
CA SER A 119 19.43 -10.39 -9.38
C SER A 119 20.76 -11.09 -9.10
N PHE A 120 20.80 -12.41 -9.25
CA PHE A 120 22.07 -13.09 -9.44
C PHE A 120 22.53 -12.78 -10.85
N GLU A 121 23.52 -11.91 -10.97
CA GLU A 121 24.19 -11.55 -12.22
C GLU A 121 24.46 -12.81 -13.06
N GLY A 122 23.65 -13.02 -14.10
CA GLY A 122 24.00 -13.84 -15.27
C GLY A 122 23.62 -15.32 -15.29
N LEU A 123 22.90 -15.91 -14.32
CA LEU A 123 22.66 -17.37 -14.32
C LEU A 123 21.21 -17.85 -14.46
N LEU A 124 20.22 -16.99 -14.27
CA LEU A 124 18.82 -17.35 -14.47
C LEU A 124 18.25 -16.48 -15.59
N LYS A 125 17.70 -17.13 -16.62
CA LYS A 125 16.93 -16.45 -17.67
C LYS A 125 15.89 -15.57 -16.99
N GLU A 126 15.68 -14.36 -17.51
CA GLU A 126 14.47 -13.58 -17.20
C GLU A 126 13.27 -14.52 -17.38
N GLU A 127 12.65 -14.95 -16.28
CA GLU A 127 11.47 -15.81 -16.38
C GLU A 127 10.33 -14.98 -16.98
N GLU A 128 9.59 -15.56 -17.94
CA GLU A 128 8.49 -14.94 -18.71
C GLU A 128 7.21 -14.65 -17.86
N GLY A 129 7.34 -14.59 -16.53
CA GLY A 129 6.25 -14.42 -15.58
C GLY A 129 5.84 -12.96 -15.35
N PRO A 130 4.64 -12.71 -14.79
CA PRO A 130 4.24 -11.37 -14.40
C PRO A 130 5.12 -10.84 -13.27
N GLN A 131 5.60 -9.60 -13.40
CA GLN A 131 6.36 -8.92 -12.35
C GLN A 131 5.48 -8.69 -11.11
N VAL A 132 4.19 -8.43 -11.34
CA VAL A 132 3.20 -8.22 -10.28
C VAL A 132 1.86 -8.84 -10.65
N VAL A 133 1.20 -9.47 -9.68
CA VAL A 133 -0.19 -9.94 -9.80
C VAL A 133 -1.04 -9.19 -8.77
N VAL A 134 -2.07 -8.48 -9.24
CA VAL A 134 -2.96 -7.69 -8.38
C VAL A 134 -4.32 -8.37 -8.28
N PHE A 135 -4.71 -8.71 -7.06
CA PHE A 135 -6.05 -9.15 -6.70
C PHE A 135 -6.84 -7.96 -6.18
N SER A 136 -8.06 -7.76 -6.66
CA SER A 136 -8.90 -6.62 -6.28
C SER A 136 -10.33 -7.06 -6.03
N ILE A 137 -10.93 -6.52 -4.96
CA ILE A 137 -12.35 -6.69 -4.67
C ILE A 137 -12.99 -5.38 -4.22
N GLU A 138 -14.26 -5.18 -4.58
CA GLU A 138 -15.05 -4.06 -4.09
C GLU A 138 -15.52 -4.28 -2.66
N LYS A 139 -15.46 -3.24 -1.84
CA LYS A 139 -15.91 -3.28 -0.45
C LYS A 139 -17.39 -3.67 -0.35
N ALA A 140 -18.23 -3.16 -1.26
CA ALA A 140 -19.64 -3.52 -1.30
C ALA A 140 -19.89 -5.03 -1.48
N ASP A 141 -19.04 -5.75 -2.21
CA ASP A 141 -19.21 -7.19 -2.40
C ASP A 141 -18.78 -7.98 -1.16
N LEU A 142 -17.75 -7.51 -0.45
CA LEU A 142 -17.38 -8.04 0.87
C LEU A 142 -18.50 -7.84 1.90
N ASP A 143 -19.17 -6.69 1.89
CA ASP A 143 -20.31 -6.43 2.78
C ASP A 143 -21.52 -7.29 2.47
N LYS A 144 -21.80 -7.54 1.18
CA LYS A 144 -22.84 -8.50 0.76
C LYS A 144 -22.51 -9.91 1.24
N TYR A 145 -21.25 -10.33 1.12
CA TYR A 145 -20.83 -11.64 1.62
C TYR A 145 -20.94 -11.75 3.14
N LYS A 146 -20.45 -10.75 3.89
CA LYS A 146 -20.56 -10.69 5.36
C LYS A 146 -22.02 -10.74 5.84
N SER A 147 -22.94 -10.13 5.08
CA SER A 147 -24.38 -10.16 5.38
C SER A 147 -25.11 -11.41 4.87
N GLY A 148 -24.40 -12.38 4.29
CA GLY A 148 -24.97 -13.63 3.74
C GLY A 148 -25.72 -13.46 2.42
N LYS A 149 -25.66 -12.28 1.80
CA LYS A 149 -26.31 -11.98 0.50
C LYS A 149 -25.49 -12.46 -0.70
N LEU A 150 -24.23 -12.82 -0.49
CA LEU A 150 -23.34 -13.39 -1.50
C LEU A 150 -22.78 -14.70 -0.95
N THR A 151 -22.71 -15.75 -1.77
CA THR A 151 -22.04 -17.00 -1.38
C THR A 151 -20.53 -16.85 -1.52
N GLU A 152 -19.75 -17.71 -0.85
CA GLU A 152 -18.29 -17.69 -0.97
C GLU A 152 -17.83 -17.86 -2.42
N ARG A 153 -18.44 -18.81 -3.15
CA ARG A 153 -18.14 -19.03 -4.57
C ARG A 153 -18.40 -17.76 -5.39
N ALA A 154 -19.55 -17.12 -5.18
CA ALA A 154 -19.88 -15.88 -5.88
C ALA A 154 -18.96 -14.73 -5.49
N LEU A 155 -18.46 -14.68 -4.25
CA LEU A 155 -17.44 -13.70 -3.83
C LEU A 155 -16.10 -13.95 -4.55
N ARG A 156 -15.65 -15.20 -4.60
CA ARG A 156 -14.40 -15.57 -5.29
C ARG A 156 -14.43 -15.18 -6.77
N ASP A 157 -15.58 -15.33 -7.42
CA ASP A 157 -15.80 -14.92 -8.82
C ASP A 157 -15.78 -13.38 -9.01
N LYS A 158 -15.99 -12.61 -7.93
CA LYS A 158 -15.90 -11.13 -7.93
C LYS A 158 -14.47 -10.62 -7.74
N ILE A 159 -13.54 -11.46 -7.26
CA ILE A 159 -12.14 -11.08 -7.10
C ILE A 159 -11.51 -10.95 -8.49
N LYS A 160 -11.19 -9.72 -8.89
CA LYS A 160 -10.50 -9.43 -10.15
C LYS A 160 -9.02 -9.72 -9.98
N VAL A 161 -8.44 -10.45 -10.94
CA VAL A 161 -7.00 -10.73 -10.99
C VAL A 161 -6.43 -10.01 -12.22
N THR A 162 -5.39 -9.20 -12.00
CA THR A 162 -4.70 -8.45 -13.06
C THR A 162 -3.21 -8.79 -13.02
N GLU A 163 -2.69 -9.34 -14.11
CA GLU A 163 -1.26 -9.59 -14.30
C GLU A 163 -0.61 -8.35 -14.93
N ILE A 164 0.44 -7.83 -14.28
CA ILE A 164 1.25 -6.73 -14.78
C ILE A 164 2.62 -7.31 -15.15
N ARG A 165 2.84 -7.46 -16.46
CA ARG A 165 4.11 -7.94 -17.02
C ARG A 165 5.09 -6.81 -17.28
N ASP A 166 4.57 -5.69 -17.80
CA ASP A 166 5.34 -4.51 -18.10
C ASP A 166 4.61 -3.24 -17.68
N LEU A 167 5.38 -2.28 -17.14
CA LEU A 167 4.89 -0.92 -16.89
C LEU A 167 5.08 -0.05 -18.13
N PRO A 168 4.14 0.87 -18.42
CA PRO A 168 4.34 1.93 -19.40
C PRO A 168 5.68 2.64 -19.18
N ARG A 169 6.40 2.92 -20.28
CA ARG A 169 7.77 3.44 -20.22
C ARG A 169 7.87 4.74 -19.43
N ASP A 170 6.91 5.64 -19.62
CA ASP A 170 6.80 6.92 -18.92
C ASP A 170 6.54 6.75 -17.42
N VAL A 171 5.66 5.82 -17.02
CA VAL A 171 5.43 5.47 -15.61
C VAL A 171 6.71 4.91 -14.98
N ARG A 172 7.44 4.06 -15.70
CA ARG A 172 8.74 3.50 -15.27
C ARG A 172 9.78 4.60 -15.04
N VAL A 173 9.90 5.54 -15.98
CA VAL A 173 10.84 6.68 -15.88
C VAL A 173 10.46 7.59 -14.72
N MET A 174 9.19 7.94 -14.57
CA MET A 174 8.71 8.74 -13.43
C MET A 174 9.03 8.06 -12.10
N GLY A 175 8.79 6.75 -12.00
CA GLY A 175 9.07 6.00 -10.78
C GLY A 175 10.56 5.98 -10.42
N ALA A 176 11.46 5.92 -11.42
CA ALA A 176 12.90 6.05 -11.21
C ALA A 176 13.27 7.46 -10.69
N ILE A 177 12.73 8.53 -11.30
CA ILE A 177 12.98 9.91 -10.85
C ILE A 177 12.50 10.12 -9.41
N LEU A 178 11.29 9.65 -9.09
CA LEU A 178 10.72 9.75 -7.75
C LEU A 178 11.51 8.90 -6.72
N LYS A 179 12.02 7.73 -7.13
CA LYS A 179 12.89 6.91 -6.27
C LYS A 179 14.15 7.66 -5.86
N GLU A 180 14.82 8.30 -6.80
CA GLU A 180 16.00 9.14 -6.53
C GLU A 180 15.64 10.35 -5.65
N THR A 181 14.48 10.98 -5.89
CA THR A 181 14.01 12.14 -5.11
C THR A 181 13.75 11.77 -3.63
N ILE A 182 13.16 10.60 -3.40
CA ILE A 182 12.78 10.11 -2.07
C ILE A 182 13.98 9.48 -1.34
N ASP A 183 15.03 9.09 -2.08
CA ASP A 183 16.18 8.35 -1.55
C ASP A 183 15.75 7.06 -0.82
N SER A 184 14.90 6.28 -1.50
CA SER A 184 14.35 5.05 -0.95
C SER A 184 14.98 3.82 -1.65
N PRO A 185 15.61 2.90 -0.89
CA PRO A 185 16.19 1.69 -1.45
C PRO A 185 15.11 0.70 -1.92
N GLU A 186 13.90 0.78 -1.34
CA GLU A 186 12.81 -0.17 -1.55
C GLU A 186 11.59 0.58 -2.08
N SER A 187 11.18 0.23 -3.30
CA SER A 187 10.02 0.86 -3.95
C SER A 187 9.27 -0.16 -4.81
N MET A 188 7.99 0.11 -5.01
CA MET A 188 7.11 -0.60 -5.90
C MET A 188 6.32 0.40 -6.75
N ILE A 189 6.21 0.11 -8.03
CA ILE A 189 5.43 0.91 -8.98
C ILE A 189 4.33 0.01 -9.52
N LEU A 190 3.09 0.48 -9.43
CA LEU A 190 1.91 -0.18 -9.98
C LEU A 190 1.27 0.75 -11.01
N TYR A 191 0.82 0.17 -12.11
CA TYR A 191 -0.04 0.83 -13.07
C TYR A 191 -1.32 0.01 -13.23
N LEU A 192 -2.44 0.59 -12.82
CA LEU A 192 -3.77 0.00 -12.95
C LEU A 192 -4.55 0.83 -13.98
N PRO A 193 -4.81 0.31 -15.19
CA PRO A 193 -5.40 1.09 -16.29
C PRO A 193 -6.70 1.84 -15.95
N ASP A 194 -7.50 1.29 -15.02
CA ASP A 194 -8.78 1.88 -14.61
C ASP A 194 -8.67 2.79 -13.37
N ASP A 195 -7.53 2.79 -12.67
CA ASP A 195 -7.37 3.49 -11.39
C ASP A 195 -6.27 4.55 -11.39
N GLY A 196 -5.25 4.38 -12.24
CA GLY A 196 -4.09 5.25 -12.39
C GLY A 196 -2.76 4.60 -12.00
N ALA A 197 -1.76 5.43 -11.73
CA ALA A 197 -0.44 5.00 -11.30
C ALA A 197 -0.31 5.09 -9.78
N TYR A 198 0.31 4.10 -9.17
CA TYR A 198 0.68 4.09 -7.76
C TYR A 198 2.20 3.92 -7.63
N PHE A 199 2.83 4.84 -6.91
CA PHE A 199 4.24 4.81 -6.59
C PHE A 199 4.38 4.64 -5.08
N LEU A 200 4.83 3.46 -4.65
CA LEU A 200 4.88 3.06 -3.25
C LEU A 200 6.35 2.97 -2.83
N TYR A 201 6.72 3.75 -1.81
CA TYR A 201 8.09 3.85 -1.33
C TYR A 201 8.17 3.46 0.13
N TYR A 202 9.22 2.71 0.46
CA TYR A 202 9.51 2.24 1.80
C TYR A 202 10.80 2.92 2.28
N GLY A 203 10.66 3.79 3.28
CA GLY A 203 11.75 4.59 3.80
C GLY A 203 12.62 3.81 4.78
N ARG A 204 13.95 3.86 4.61
CA ARG A 204 14.90 3.58 5.70
C ARG A 204 15.24 4.84 6.52
N GLY A 205 15.02 6.03 5.96
CA GLY A 205 15.70 7.27 6.37
C GLY A 205 15.27 7.93 7.69
N ILE A 206 14.06 7.66 8.21
CA ILE A 206 13.57 8.33 9.44
C ILE A 206 13.59 7.41 10.67
N ARG A 207 13.74 6.08 10.47
CA ARG A 207 13.76 5.09 11.56
C ARG A 207 14.80 5.40 12.63
N HIS A 208 16.04 5.69 12.22
CA HIS A 208 17.10 6.06 13.17
C HIS A 208 16.78 7.31 13.99
N ILE A 209 16.04 8.27 13.43
CA ILE A 209 15.69 9.53 14.10
C ILE A 209 14.51 9.32 15.07
N LEU A 210 13.51 8.52 14.69
CA LEU A 210 12.36 8.16 15.53
C LEU A 210 12.72 7.19 16.66
N GLU A 211 13.62 6.23 16.43
CA GLU A 211 14.17 5.38 17.49
C GLU A 211 15.02 6.21 18.47
N SER A 212 15.78 7.20 17.98
CA SER A 212 16.52 8.14 18.83
C SER A 212 15.56 8.99 19.69
N LEU A 213 14.41 9.37 19.16
CA LEU A 213 13.37 10.14 19.87
C LEU A 213 12.81 9.43 21.11
N ARG A 214 12.64 8.09 21.07
CA ARG A 214 12.14 7.30 22.21
C ARG A 214 13.02 7.40 23.47
N SER A 215 14.29 7.79 23.31
CA SER A 215 15.25 7.91 24.41
C SER A 215 15.37 9.35 24.98
N LEU A 216 14.77 10.34 24.31
CA LEU A 216 14.93 11.76 24.62
C LEU A 216 13.81 12.26 25.54
N ARG A 217 14.15 13.01 26.60
CA ARG A 217 13.17 13.60 27.53
C ARG A 217 12.91 15.09 27.23
N GLY A 218 11.63 15.47 27.16
CA GLY A 218 11.17 16.85 27.30
C GLY A 218 11.52 17.78 26.12
N ARG A 219 12.25 18.88 26.36
CA ARG A 219 12.50 19.93 25.35
C ARG A 219 13.28 19.45 24.12
N ILE A 220 14.09 18.40 24.26
CA ILE A 220 14.88 17.83 23.16
C ILE A 220 13.95 17.06 22.21
N GLU A 221 13.00 16.31 22.75
CA GLU A 221 11.96 15.60 21.99
C GLU A 221 11.13 16.58 21.13
N LEU A 222 10.69 17.70 21.72
CA LEU A 222 9.98 18.77 21.01
C LEU A 222 10.81 19.41 19.88
N LYS A 223 12.12 19.62 20.12
CA LYS A 223 13.01 20.21 19.11
C LYS A 223 13.26 19.25 17.94
N VAL A 224 13.51 17.97 18.24
CA VAL A 224 13.72 16.93 17.23
C VAL A 224 12.43 16.65 16.47
N LYS A 225 11.26 16.65 17.12
CA LYS A 225 9.97 16.53 16.44
C LYS A 225 9.75 17.65 15.41
N LYS A 226 10.02 18.91 15.80
CA LYS A 226 9.93 20.05 14.86
C LYS A 226 10.91 19.92 13.69
N GLU A 227 12.12 19.43 13.94
CA GLU A 227 13.11 19.18 12.90
C GLU A 227 12.66 18.08 11.92
N VAL A 228 12.11 16.98 12.44
CA VAL A 228 11.53 15.90 11.63
C VAL A 228 10.37 16.41 10.79
N GLU A 229 9.43 17.16 11.38
CA GLU A 229 8.31 17.79 10.65
C GLU A 229 8.81 18.74 9.55
N HIS A 230 9.86 19.52 9.83
CA HIS A 230 10.45 20.41 8.83
C HIS A 230 11.08 19.63 7.67
N ARG A 231 11.81 18.55 7.95
CA ARG A 231 12.40 17.67 6.92
C ARG A 231 11.34 16.96 6.08
N ILE A 232 10.25 16.49 6.70
CA ILE A 232 9.11 15.89 5.98
C ILE A 232 8.50 16.92 5.03
N LYS A 233 8.23 18.14 5.50
CA LYS A 233 7.69 19.23 4.66
C LYS A 233 8.62 19.62 3.52
N ALA A 234 9.92 19.66 3.76
CA ALA A 234 10.91 19.95 2.72
C ALA A 234 10.89 18.86 1.63
N LYS A 235 10.86 17.58 2.02
CA LYS A 235 10.77 16.46 1.08
C LYS A 235 9.45 16.40 0.34
N GLU A 236 8.35 16.73 1.00
CA GLU A 236 7.05 16.88 0.34
C GLU A 236 7.11 17.96 -0.75
N ARG A 237 7.69 19.13 -0.46
CA ARG A 237 7.85 20.20 -1.45
C ARG A 237 8.68 19.76 -2.64
N GLU A 238 9.83 19.14 -2.40
CA GLU A 238 10.71 18.62 -3.44
C GLU A 238 9.97 17.60 -4.34
N LEU A 239 9.18 16.72 -3.73
CA LEU A 239 8.35 15.76 -4.45
C LEU A 239 7.27 16.43 -5.31
N ILE A 240 6.60 17.46 -4.79
CA ILE A 240 5.63 18.26 -5.56
C ILE A 240 6.30 18.95 -6.75
N GLU A 241 7.47 19.55 -6.55
CA GLU A 241 8.24 20.22 -7.60
C GLU A 241 8.68 19.23 -8.68
N THR A 242 9.17 18.06 -8.30
CA THR A 242 9.50 16.97 -9.22
C THR A 242 8.27 16.54 -10.01
N LEU A 243 7.13 16.33 -9.36
CA LEU A 243 5.89 15.97 -10.05
C LEU A 243 5.45 17.06 -11.02
N ALA A 244 5.56 18.33 -10.65
CA ALA A 244 5.23 19.45 -11.54
C ALA A 244 6.06 19.40 -12.83
N LEU A 245 7.39 19.24 -12.67
CA LEU A 245 8.36 19.23 -13.77
C LEU A 245 8.14 18.07 -14.74
N TYR A 246 7.88 16.87 -14.21
CA TYR A 246 7.78 15.66 -15.01
C TYR A 246 6.33 15.24 -15.31
N SER A 247 5.33 15.96 -14.80
CA SER A 247 3.91 15.63 -15.02
C SER A 247 3.58 15.47 -16.49
N GLY A 248 4.10 16.33 -17.37
CA GLY A 248 3.87 16.30 -18.81
C GLY A 248 4.37 15.03 -19.50
N THR A 249 5.26 14.26 -18.87
CA THR A 249 5.84 13.05 -19.47
C THR A 249 4.99 11.81 -19.24
N LEU A 250 4.02 11.84 -18.31
CA LEU A 250 3.10 10.74 -18.00
C LEU A 250 1.98 10.62 -19.07
N VAL A 251 2.35 10.38 -20.32
CA VAL A 251 1.45 10.31 -21.48
C VAL A 251 0.51 9.10 -21.47
N SER A 252 0.82 8.05 -20.70
CA SER A 252 -0.03 6.88 -20.55
C SER A 252 -1.25 7.15 -19.66
N LEU A 253 -1.22 8.22 -18.85
CA LEU A 253 -2.30 8.60 -17.96
C LEU A 253 -3.23 9.63 -18.61
N LYS A 254 -4.53 9.40 -18.52
CA LYS A 254 -5.59 10.33 -18.90
C LYS A 254 -5.70 11.45 -17.87
N GLU A 255 -6.31 12.58 -18.23
CA GLU A 255 -6.43 13.74 -17.33
C GLU A 255 -7.16 13.45 -16.01
N HIS A 256 -8.11 12.50 -16.03
CA HIS A 256 -8.86 12.07 -14.85
C HIS A 256 -8.21 10.92 -14.07
N ASP A 257 -7.12 10.34 -14.59
CA ASP A 257 -6.38 9.30 -13.88
C ASP A 257 -5.61 9.91 -12.71
N TYR A 258 -5.35 9.10 -11.71
CA TYR A 258 -4.68 9.53 -10.50
C TYR A 258 -3.22 9.09 -10.49
N VAL A 259 -2.36 9.99 -10.02
CA VAL A 259 -1.02 9.67 -9.53
C VAL A 259 -1.11 9.59 -8.02
N ASN A 260 -0.92 8.38 -7.50
CA ASN A 260 -0.95 8.07 -6.09
C ASN A 260 0.47 7.76 -5.64
N ILE A 261 0.94 8.40 -4.58
CA ILE A 261 2.27 8.20 -4.02
C ILE A 261 2.10 7.90 -2.55
N GLY A 262 2.47 6.69 -2.15
CA GLY A 262 2.52 6.28 -0.75
C GLY A 262 3.97 6.21 -0.31
N ILE A 263 4.31 6.87 0.79
CA ILE A 263 5.65 6.84 1.37
C ILE A 263 5.51 6.38 2.82
N SER A 264 5.85 5.13 3.11
CA SER A 264 5.92 4.61 4.47
C SER A 264 7.29 4.97 5.05
N MET A 265 7.34 5.85 6.05
CA MET A 265 8.62 6.35 6.58
C MET A 265 9.19 5.49 7.73
N THR A 266 8.35 4.71 8.43
CA THR A 266 8.69 3.55 9.30
C THR A 266 7.42 2.71 9.58
N ARG A 267 7.56 1.48 10.12
CA ARG A 267 6.43 0.65 10.64
C ARG A 267 5.57 1.35 11.71
N GLU A 268 6.13 2.32 12.41
CA GLU A 268 5.45 3.08 13.47
C GLU A 268 5.27 4.57 13.09
N GLY A 269 5.73 4.95 11.91
CA GLY A 269 5.97 6.33 11.52
C GLY A 269 4.90 6.86 10.58
N PRO A 270 4.93 8.17 10.30
CA PRO A 270 3.94 8.77 9.42
C PRO A 270 4.09 8.20 8.01
N THR A 271 3.07 7.51 7.50
CA THR A 271 2.94 7.23 6.07
C THR A 271 2.44 8.50 5.41
N PHE A 272 3.23 9.09 4.51
CA PHE A 272 2.79 10.23 3.71
C PHE A 272 2.09 9.71 2.45
N ILE A 273 0.95 10.30 2.12
CA ILE A 273 0.21 9.98 0.90
C ILE A 273 0.02 11.25 0.10
N LEU A 274 0.40 11.22 -1.16
CA LEU A 274 0.05 12.22 -2.15
C LEU A 274 -0.85 11.57 -3.19
N GLN A 275 -2.04 12.11 -3.35
CA GLN A 275 -2.95 11.72 -4.41
C GLN A 275 -3.29 12.96 -5.22
N ALA A 276 -3.10 12.88 -6.53
CA ALA A 276 -3.37 13.99 -7.44
C ALA A 276 -3.92 13.48 -8.77
N LYS A 277 -4.83 14.23 -9.37
CA LYS A 277 -5.24 13.98 -10.76
C LYS A 277 -4.13 14.40 -11.70
N LYS A 278 -3.98 13.64 -12.79
CA LYS A 278 -3.04 13.96 -13.87
C LYS A 278 -3.27 15.37 -14.43
N GLY A 279 -4.53 15.79 -14.60
CA GLY A 279 -4.87 17.13 -15.08
C GLY A 279 -4.36 18.24 -14.16
N ASP A 280 -4.45 18.07 -12.84
CA ASP A 280 -3.99 19.07 -11.87
C ASP A 280 -2.46 19.14 -11.82
N LEU A 281 -1.79 18.00 -11.99
CA LEU A 281 -0.34 17.95 -12.17
C LEU A 281 0.13 18.70 -13.44
N VAL A 282 -0.61 18.58 -14.54
CA VAL A 282 -0.30 19.32 -15.78
C VAL A 282 -0.50 20.82 -15.58
N LYS A 283 -1.57 21.24 -14.90
CA LYS A 283 -1.78 22.66 -14.55
C LYS A 283 -0.65 23.21 -13.69
N LEU A 284 -0.21 22.42 -12.70
CA LEU A 284 0.94 22.74 -11.86
C LEU A 284 2.22 22.93 -12.70
N GLY A 285 2.50 22.00 -13.62
CA GLY A 285 3.65 22.10 -14.54
C GLY A 285 3.58 23.32 -15.48
N LYS A 286 2.38 23.73 -15.88
CA LYS A 286 2.13 24.94 -16.70
C LYS A 286 2.07 26.24 -15.90
N LYS A 287 2.25 26.17 -14.57
CA LYS A 287 2.09 27.30 -13.64
C LYS A 287 0.68 27.93 -13.65
N GLU A 288 -0.33 27.16 -14.04
CA GLU A 288 -1.75 27.52 -13.92
C GLU A 288 -2.29 27.23 -12.50
N LEU A 289 -1.50 26.50 -11.70
CA LEU A 289 -1.72 26.22 -10.29
C LEU A 289 -0.40 26.41 -9.56
N THR A 290 -0.41 27.12 -8.42
CA THR A 290 0.81 27.27 -7.59
C THR A 290 1.07 26.01 -6.76
N PRO A 291 2.33 25.73 -6.36
CA PRO A 291 2.64 24.64 -5.44
C PRO A 291 1.86 24.73 -4.11
N GLU A 292 1.61 25.93 -3.61
CA GLU A 292 0.81 26.17 -2.40
C GLU A 292 -0.67 25.81 -2.60
N GLU A 293 -1.26 26.17 -3.74
CA GLU A 293 -2.64 25.80 -4.08
C GLU A 293 -2.78 24.31 -4.34
N PHE A 294 -1.80 23.70 -5.00
CA PHE A 294 -1.75 22.26 -5.21
C PHE A 294 -1.55 21.49 -3.91
N SER A 295 -0.69 21.97 -3.01
CA SER A 295 -0.48 21.35 -1.69
C SER A 295 -1.74 21.32 -0.84
N LYS A 296 -2.65 22.30 -0.99
CA LYS A 296 -3.98 22.26 -0.34
C LYS A 296 -4.88 21.15 -0.89
N GLN A 297 -4.63 20.68 -2.10
CA GLN A 297 -5.37 19.56 -2.73
C GLN A 297 -4.75 18.21 -2.35
N ILE A 298 -3.52 18.19 -1.84
CA ILE A 298 -2.84 16.98 -1.38
C ILE A 298 -3.44 16.54 -0.04
N ARG A 299 -4.03 15.34 -0.04
CA ARG A 299 -4.54 14.72 1.19
C ARG A 299 -3.41 14.14 2.01
N ARG A 300 -2.94 14.89 3.01
CA ARG A 300 -2.00 14.40 4.01
C ARG A 300 -2.72 13.49 5.00
N LEU A 301 -2.53 12.19 4.86
CA LEU A 301 -2.89 11.24 5.90
C LEU A 301 -1.67 11.11 6.83
N HIS A 302 -1.81 11.51 8.08
CA HIS A 302 -0.81 11.25 9.12
C HIS A 302 -1.35 10.10 9.97
N TYR A 303 -0.77 8.91 9.81
CA TYR A 303 -1.07 7.76 10.65
C TYR A 303 -0.30 7.79 11.96
#